data_AF-A0A3D1LXB7-F1
#
_entry.id   AF-A0A3D1LXB7-F1
#
_cell.length_a   1.000
_cell.length_b   1.000
_cell.length_c   1.000
_cell.angle_alpha   90.00
_cell.angle_beta   90.00
_cell.angle_gamma   90.00
#
_symmetry.space_group_name_H-M   'P 1'
#
loop_
_entity.id
_entity.type
_entity.pdbx_description
1 polymer ?
#
loop_
_entity_poly.entity_id
_entity_poly.type
_entity_poly.pdbx_seq_one_letter_code
_entity_poly.pdbx_strand_id
1 'polypeptide(L)' 'LPKQTLLGVTGSGKTFTMACVVEQVQKPTLIIAHNKTLAAQLATEFKEFFPENAVEYFVSYY' A
#
# COMPACT_ATOMS: atom_id res chain seq x y z
N LEU A 1 -14.47 6.03 13.36
CA LEU A 1 -13.14 6.47 13.84
C LEU A 1 -12.77 7.77 13.14
N PRO A 2 -12.14 8.74 13.83
CA PRO A 2 -11.60 9.92 13.19
C PRO A 2 -10.54 9.53 12.14
N LYS A 3 -10.28 10.43 11.20
CA LYS A 3 -9.19 10.25 10.22
C LYS A 3 -7.85 10.15 10.97
N GLN A 4 -7.00 9.20 10.55
CA GLN A 4 -5.67 8.99 11.11
C GLN A 4 -4.59 9.43 10.12
N THR A 5 -3.39 9.75 10.61
CA THR A 5 -2.26 10.17 9.77
C THR A 5 -0.97 9.55 10.28
N LEU A 6 -0.24 8.86 9.40
CA LEU A 6 1.12 8.39 9.68
C LEU A 6 2.11 9.51 9.30
N LEU A 7 2.77 10.10 10.30
CA LEU A 7 3.86 11.06 10.10
C LEU A 7 5.18 10.29 10.05
N GLY A 8 5.66 9.96 8.85
CA GLY A 8 6.89 9.20 8.64
C GLY A 8 7.87 9.89 7.68
N VAL A 9 9.15 9.93 8.08
CA VAL A 9 10.24 10.48 7.25
C VAL A 9 10.56 9.58 6.06
N THR A 10 11.30 10.07 5.08
CA THR A 10 11.78 9.24 3.96
C THR A 10 12.73 8.15 4.48
N GLY A 11 12.63 6.94 3.93
CA GLY A 11 13.44 5.80 4.37
C GLY A 11 12.93 5.11 5.65
N SER A 12 11.86 5.58 6.29
CA SER A 12 11.35 4.99 7.54
C SER A 12 10.50 3.72 7.36
N GLY A 13 10.48 3.11 6.18
CA GLY A 13 9.70 1.88 5.93
C GLY A 13 8.18 2.06 5.94
N LYS A 14 7.66 3.22 5.50
CA LYS A 14 6.20 3.51 5.53
C LYS A 14 5.33 2.44 4.86
N THR A 15 5.77 1.86 3.74
CA THR A 15 5.02 0.80 3.06
C THR A 15 4.88 -0.42 3.96
N PHE A 16 5.99 -0.88 4.54
CA PHE A 16 5.98 -2.03 5.45
C PHE A 16 5.12 -1.76 6.69
N THR A 17 5.20 -0.55 7.28
CA THR A 17 4.32 -0.15 8.38
C THR A 17 2.84 -0.26 7.99
N MET A 18 2.46 0.20 6.79
CA MET A 18 1.08 0.11 6.32
C MET A 18 0.67 -1.33 5.99
N ALA A 19 1.60 -2.17 5.49
CA ALA A 19 1.37 -3.60 5.31
C ALA A 19 1.03 -4.28 6.65
N CYS A 20 1.80 -4.04 7.72
CA CYS A 20 1.47 -4.57 9.05
C CYS A 20 0.08 -4.12 9.55
N VAL A 21 -0.32 -2.88 9.27
CA VAL A 21 -1.67 -2.40 9.64
C VAL A 21 -2.74 -3.15 8.85
N VAL A 22 -2.56 -3.34 7.54
CA VAL A 22 -3.50 -4.09 6.70
C VAL A 22 -3.62 -5.54 7.18
N GLU A 23 -2.49 -6.17 7.51
CA GLU A 23 -2.41 -7.54 8.04
C GLU A 23 -3.10 -7.67 9.40
N GLN A 24 -2.96 -6.72 10.32
CA GLN A 24 -3.66 -6.79 11.60
C GLN A 24 -5.16 -6.52 11.49
N VAL A 25 -5.56 -5.62 10.59
CA VAL A 25 -6.96 -5.18 10.48
C VAL A 25 -7.80 -6.15 9.64
N GLN A 26 -7.17 -6.94 8.76
CA GLN A 26 -7.84 -7.96 7.92
C GLN A 26 -9.04 -7.41 7.14
N LYS A 27 -8.86 -6.26 6.47
CA LYS A 27 -9.89 -5.63 5.62
C LYS A 27 -9.38 -5.42 4.20
N PRO A 28 -10.25 -5.61 3.18
CA PRO A 28 -9.95 -5.17 1.83
C PRO A 28 -9.54 -3.70 1.83
N THR A 29 -8.36 -3.41 1.28
CA THR A 29 -7.73 -2.09 1.38
C THR A 29 -7.44 -1.53 0.00
N LEU A 30 -7.82 -0.28 -0.23
CA LEU A 30 -7.49 0.47 -1.43
C LEU A 30 -6.35 1.44 -1.13
N ILE A 31 -5.26 1.33 -1.88
CA ILE A 31 -4.10 2.23 -1.80
C ILE A 31 -4.16 3.18 -3.00
N ILE A 32 -4.16 4.49 -2.73
CA ILE A 32 -4.23 5.52 -3.77
C ILE A 32 -2.86 6.21 -3.84
N ALA A 33 -2.24 6.17 -5.02
CA ALA A 33 -0.99 6.85 -5.30
C ALA A 33 -1.20 7.98 -6.31
N HIS A 34 -0.44 9.06 -6.19
CA HIS A 34 -0.63 10.27 -7.01
C HIS A 34 -0.02 10.16 -8.42
N ASN A 35 0.71 9.09 -8.72
CA ASN A 35 1.32 8.87 -10.03
C ASN A 35 1.50 7.37 -10.33
N LYS A 36 1.62 7.02 -11.62
CA LYS A 36 1.72 5.62 -12.10
C LYS A 36 3.01 4.92 -11.60
N THR A 37 4.14 5.62 -11.52
CA THR A 37 5.42 5.05 -11.07
C THR A 37 5.36 4.60 -9.62
N LEU A 38 4.86 5.46 -8.73
CA LEU A 38 4.70 5.13 -7.31
C LEU A 38 3.63 4.05 -7.12
N ALA A 39 2.56 4.08 -7.91
CA ALA A 39 1.52 3.04 -7.86
C ALA A 39 2.11 1.66 -8.21
N ALA A 40 2.93 1.58 -9.27
CA ALA A 40 3.60 0.35 -9.66
C ALA A 40 4.60 -0.14 -8.60
N GLN A 41 5.41 0.77 -8.03
CA GLN A 41 6.34 0.44 -6.95
C GLN A 41 5.61 -0.15 -5.74
N LEU A 42 4.54 0.51 -5.28
CA LEU A 42 3.74 0.03 -4.16
C LEU A 42 3.10 -1.33 -4.47
N ALA A 43 2.55 -1.52 -5.67
CA ALA A 43 1.98 -2.81 -6.06
C ALA A 43 3.00 -3.96 -6.00
N THR A 44 4.24 -3.72 -6.45
CA THR A 44 5.32 -4.71 -6.34
C THR A 44 5.68 -4.98 -4.89
N GLU A 45 5.91 -3.95 -4.07
CA GLU A 45 6.23 -4.10 -2.64
C GLU A 45 5.13 -4.87 -1.89
N PHE A 46 3.85 -4.56 -2.15
CA PHE A 46 2.73 -5.27 -1.54
C PHE A 46 2.60 -6.72 -2.01
N LYS A 47 2.93 -7.03 -3.27
CA LYS A 47 2.99 -8.42 -3.75
C LYS A 47 4.07 -9.23 -3.04
N GLU A 48 5.21 -8.60 -2.75
CA GLU A 48 6.29 -9.23 -1.98
C GLU A 48 5.91 -9.45 -0.52
N PHE A 49 5.21 -8.49 0.11
CA PHE A 49 4.72 -8.64 1.49
C PHE A 49 3.59 -9.66 1.63
N PHE A 50 2.76 -9.82 0.59
CA PHE A 50 1.57 -10.66 0.61
C PHE A 50 1.51 -11.62 -0.59
N PRO A 51 2.45 -12.57 -0.72
CA PRO A 51 2.57 -13.42 -1.90
C PRO A 51 1.35 -14.34 -2.15
N GLU A 52 0.61 -14.67 -1.09
CA GLU A 52 -0.56 -15.55 -1.14
C GLU A 52 -1.90 -14.78 -1.18
N ASN A 53 -1.87 -13.44 -1.22
CA ASN A 53 -3.08 -12.61 -1.25
C ASN A 53 -3.30 -11.97 -2.63
N ALA A 54 -4.56 -11.60 -2.91
CA ALA A 54 -4.91 -10.87 -4.12
C ALA A 54 -4.45 -9.40 -4.04
N VAL A 55 -3.26 -9.12 -4.57
CA VAL A 55 -2.72 -7.76 -4.71
C VAL A 55 -2.85 -7.31 -6.17
N GLU A 56 -3.87 -6.48 -6.42
CA GLU A 56 -4.25 -6.01 -7.75
C GLU A 56 -3.74 -4.59 -8.04
N TYR A 57 -3.49 -4.32 -9.33
CA TYR A 57 -3.02 -3.02 -9.82
C TYR A 57 -4.01 -2.42 -10.82
N PHE A 58 -4.50 -1.22 -10.52
CA PHE A 58 -5.51 -0.53 -11.35
C PHE A 58 -5.09 0.91 -11.65
N VAL A 59 -4.88 1.23 -12.92
CA VAL A 59 -4.59 2.58 -13.43
C VAL A 59 -5.23 2.78 -14.80
N SER A 60 -5.38 4.04 -15.22
CA SER A 60 -5.78 4.37 -16.59
C SER A 60 -4.81 3.77 -17.62
N TYR A 61 -5.38 3.11 -18.63
CA TYR A 61 -4.68 2.62 -19.82
C TYR A 61 -4.35 3.72 -20.83
N TYR A 62 -4.92 4.92 -20.64
CA TYR A 62 -4.60 6.15 -21.35
C TYR A 62 -3.58 6.99 -20.58
#